data_AF-A0A7S3PR41-F1
#
_entry.id   AF-A0A7S3PR41-F1
#
_cell.length_a   1.000
_cell.length_b   1.000
_cell.length_c   1.000
_cell.angle_alpha   90.00
_cell.angle_beta   90.00
_cell.angle_gamma   90.00
#
_symmetry.space_group_name_H-M   'P 1'
#
loop_
_entity.id
_entity.type
_entity.pdbx_description
1 polymer ?
#
loop_
_entity_poly.entity_id
_entity_poly.type
_entity_poly.pdbx_seq_one_letter_code
_entity_poly.pdbx_strand_id
1 'polypeptide(L)'
;MVVSLRLQTAGGLSEFLENNFSKGDISNLYLFFDFDRTLTNGYEFSDNEARAPIDKRIRGGAKTLQALQSVFQRGARMSVITARSPKSAVIDQLKASLQKAQSELWPLFPAEEPTVVEDFHEVKLARGGSLYASGYQKEAALAHGIIRHASELKSTGPIRVVFFDDVVSNCHSISTNLHTYFKDAKEKQILDRLELTVCWWDPFLEETEVDGNRKPSMIAVHSEDTDFSYHDYLSEALKVFGVTEEERKKIEGVYKAEEKKYGRKAASTLVEKPPEAKPMTDIENKFSNLGALFGKKPPPRG
;
A
#
# COMPACT_ATOMS: atom_id res chain seq x y z
N MET A 1 -22.20 -1.27 3.84
CA MET A 1 -22.21 -2.21 2.68
C MET A 1 -20.76 -2.39 2.22
N VAL A 2 -20.34 -3.62 1.90
CA VAL A 2 -18.98 -3.90 1.39
C VAL A 2 -19.09 -4.36 -0.07
N VAL A 3 -18.32 -3.72 -0.95
CA VAL A 3 -18.16 -4.10 -2.35
C VAL A 3 -16.72 -4.53 -2.57
N SER A 4 -16.51 -5.70 -3.17
CA SER A 4 -15.19 -6.23 -3.49
C SER A 4 -14.95 -6.18 -5.00
N LEU A 5 -13.85 -5.58 -5.42
CA LEU A 5 -13.50 -5.37 -6.83
C LEU A 5 -12.09 -5.87 -7.10
N ARG A 6 -11.92 -6.48 -8.28
CA ARG A 6 -10.62 -6.87 -8.81
C ARG A 6 -10.18 -5.82 -9.81
N LEU A 7 -9.05 -5.18 -9.56
CA LEU A 7 -8.39 -4.30 -10.52
C LEU A 7 -7.40 -5.13 -11.33
N GLN A 8 -7.39 -4.89 -12.63
CA GLN A 8 -6.54 -5.57 -13.58
C GLN A 8 -5.71 -4.55 -14.35
N THR A 9 -4.52 -4.96 -14.80
CA THR A 9 -3.55 -4.15 -15.55
C THR A 9 -2.94 -3.00 -14.76
N ALA A 10 -1.82 -2.48 -15.27
CA ALA A 10 -1.14 -1.32 -14.69
C ALA A 10 -2.02 -0.05 -14.66
N GLY A 11 -3.05 0.05 -15.52
CA GLY A 11 -3.97 1.19 -15.58
C GLY A 11 -5.16 1.09 -14.62
N GLY A 12 -5.37 -0.07 -13.98
CA GLY A 12 -6.61 -0.39 -13.28
C GLY A 12 -7.02 0.62 -12.20
N LEU A 13 -6.06 1.15 -11.43
CA LEU A 13 -6.34 2.17 -10.42
C LEU A 13 -6.81 3.49 -11.05
N SER A 14 -6.13 3.98 -12.10
CA SER A 14 -6.54 5.22 -12.77
C SER A 14 -7.94 5.11 -13.37
N GLU A 15 -8.23 4.02 -14.07
CA GLU A 15 -9.53 3.75 -14.67
C GLU A 15 -10.63 3.65 -13.60
N PHE A 16 -10.34 2.98 -12.48
CA PHE A 16 -11.28 2.90 -11.37
C PHE A 16 -11.63 4.28 -10.81
N LEU A 17 -10.62 5.12 -10.54
CA LEU A 17 -10.84 6.45 -9.99
C LEU A 17 -11.60 7.36 -10.97
N GLU A 18 -11.27 7.31 -12.25
CA GLU A 18 -11.96 8.09 -13.29
C GLU A 18 -13.42 7.65 -13.47
N ASN A 19 -13.67 6.35 -13.53
CA ASN A 19 -15.02 5.82 -13.76
C ASN A 19 -15.95 6.06 -12.56
N ASN A 20 -15.45 5.97 -11.34
CA ASN A 20 -16.28 6.06 -10.13
C ASN A 20 -16.34 7.47 -9.55
N PHE A 21 -15.31 8.28 -9.76
CA PHE A 21 -15.17 9.56 -9.07
C PHE A 21 -14.92 10.75 -9.97
N SER A 22 -14.97 10.65 -11.31
CA SER A 22 -14.80 11.81 -12.21
C SER A 22 -15.82 12.94 -12.01
N LYS A 23 -16.97 12.67 -11.39
CA LYS A 23 -18.05 13.64 -11.15
C LYS A 23 -18.58 13.55 -9.73
N GLY A 24 -19.30 14.59 -9.30
CA GLY A 24 -19.95 14.65 -7.99
C GLY A 24 -19.05 15.14 -6.85
N ASP A 25 -19.67 15.35 -5.70
CA ASP A 25 -18.99 15.69 -4.45
C ASP A 25 -18.25 14.46 -3.90
N ILE A 26 -16.98 14.62 -3.59
CA ILE A 26 -16.10 13.59 -3.02
C ILE A 26 -15.41 14.05 -1.73
N SER A 27 -15.95 15.08 -1.06
CA SER A 27 -15.43 15.60 0.21
C SER A 27 -15.46 14.57 1.36
N ASN A 28 -16.33 13.57 1.28
CA ASN A 28 -16.40 12.43 2.22
C ASN A 28 -15.82 11.13 1.63
N LEU A 29 -14.91 11.23 0.66
CA LEU A 29 -14.20 10.09 0.08
C LEU A 29 -12.83 9.91 0.75
N TYR A 30 -12.58 8.70 1.21
CA TYR A 30 -11.32 8.28 1.81
C TYR A 30 -10.72 7.15 1.00
N LEU A 31 -9.46 7.30 0.61
CA LEU A 31 -8.72 6.32 -0.15
C LEU A 31 -7.54 5.84 0.70
N PHE A 32 -7.50 4.54 0.97
CA PHE A 32 -6.44 3.89 1.72
C PHE A 32 -5.70 2.94 0.81
N PHE A 33 -4.38 2.99 0.85
CA PHE A 33 -3.55 2.20 -0.04
C PHE A 33 -2.51 1.42 0.75
N ASP A 34 -2.22 0.19 0.35
CA ASP A 34 -0.87 -0.32 0.57
C ASP A 34 0.15 0.53 -0.23
N PHE A 35 1.41 0.47 0.20
CA PHE A 35 2.46 1.28 -0.38
C PHE A 35 3.25 0.53 -1.44
N ASP A 36 3.98 -0.49 -1.00
CA ASP A 36 4.80 -1.32 -1.85
C ASP A 36 3.86 -2.10 -2.77
N ARG A 37 4.21 -2.18 -4.05
CA ARG A 37 3.48 -2.95 -5.06
C ARG A 37 2.03 -2.55 -5.34
N THR A 38 1.44 -1.65 -4.55
CA THR A 38 0.12 -1.07 -4.81
C THR A 38 0.24 0.36 -5.36
N LEU A 39 0.82 1.30 -4.62
CA LEU A 39 1.07 2.66 -5.12
C LEU A 39 2.39 2.76 -5.89
N THR A 40 3.38 2.00 -5.46
CA THR A 40 4.72 1.98 -6.04
C THR A 40 4.98 0.62 -6.67
N ASN A 41 5.97 0.51 -7.56
CA ASN A 41 6.37 -0.80 -8.08
C ASN A 41 7.26 -1.61 -7.10
N GLY A 42 7.33 -1.21 -5.82
CA GLY A 42 8.03 -1.97 -4.78
C GLY A 42 9.55 -2.02 -4.90
N TYR A 43 10.17 -1.16 -5.72
CA TYR A 43 11.63 -1.06 -5.81
C TYR A 43 12.18 -0.14 -4.70
N GLU A 44 13.18 -0.62 -3.96
CA GLU A 44 14.07 0.26 -3.19
C GLU A 44 14.97 1.01 -4.19
N PHE A 45 14.56 2.23 -4.55
CA PHE A 45 15.36 3.07 -5.43
C PHE A 45 16.61 3.55 -4.69
N SER A 46 17.77 3.27 -5.28
CA SER A 46 19.02 3.92 -4.89
C SER A 46 18.93 5.44 -5.11
N ASP A 47 19.79 6.24 -4.47
CA ASP A 47 19.81 7.71 -4.64
C ASP A 47 19.94 8.15 -6.12
N ASN A 48 20.51 7.29 -6.99
CA ASN A 48 20.64 7.55 -8.42
C ASN A 48 19.33 7.32 -9.21
N GLU A 49 18.38 6.57 -8.65
CA GLU A 49 17.12 6.16 -9.29
C GLU A 49 15.92 7.00 -8.87
N ALA A 50 16.10 7.99 -7.98
CA ALA A 50 15.11 9.07 -7.78
C ALA A 50 14.82 9.85 -9.08
N ARG A 51 15.66 9.67 -10.12
CA ARG A 51 15.48 10.20 -11.48
C ARG A 51 14.92 9.18 -12.47
N ALA A 52 14.56 7.98 -12.02
CA ALA A 52 13.97 6.98 -12.89
C ALA A 52 12.64 7.49 -13.46
N PRO A 53 12.28 7.07 -14.69
CA PRO A 53 10.98 7.37 -15.27
C PRO A 53 9.82 7.03 -14.30
N ILE A 54 8.77 7.83 -14.32
CA ILE A 54 7.64 7.73 -13.38
C ILE A 54 6.96 6.35 -13.42
N ASP A 55 6.89 5.73 -14.58
CA ASP A 55 6.37 4.38 -14.82
C ASP A 55 7.20 3.28 -14.14
N LYS A 56 8.47 3.55 -13.82
CA LYS A 56 9.27 2.65 -12.98
C LYS A 56 8.99 2.85 -11.49
N ARG A 57 8.57 4.04 -11.07
CA ARG A 57 8.45 4.42 -9.65
C ARG A 57 7.05 4.25 -9.08
N ILE A 58 6.03 4.65 -9.84
CA ILE A 58 4.61 4.61 -9.46
C ILE A 58 3.91 3.54 -10.31
N ARG A 59 3.10 2.68 -9.68
CA ARG A 59 2.34 1.66 -10.40
C ARG A 59 1.28 2.31 -11.29
N GLY A 60 1.29 2.00 -12.59
CA GLY A 60 0.50 2.69 -13.60
C GLY A 60 1.02 4.07 -14.04
N GLY A 61 2.16 4.50 -13.50
CA GLY A 61 2.90 5.68 -13.93
C GLY A 61 2.10 6.98 -13.87
N ALA A 62 2.28 7.82 -14.91
CA ALA A 62 1.72 9.17 -14.94
C ALA A 62 0.19 9.23 -14.88
N LYS A 63 -0.51 8.22 -15.45
CA LYS A 63 -1.97 8.18 -15.45
C LYS A 63 -2.51 7.99 -14.03
N THR A 64 -1.95 7.05 -13.27
CA THR A 64 -2.29 6.87 -11.85
C THR A 64 -2.05 8.15 -11.06
N LEU A 65 -0.88 8.78 -11.23
CA LEU A 65 -0.57 10.03 -10.53
C LEU A 65 -1.60 11.14 -10.84
N GLN A 66 -1.95 11.32 -12.11
CA GLN A 66 -2.94 12.33 -12.54
C GLN A 66 -4.33 12.05 -11.95
N ALA A 67 -4.78 10.80 -11.96
CA ALA A 67 -6.06 10.41 -11.38
C ALA A 67 -6.10 10.68 -9.87
N LEU A 68 -5.02 10.32 -9.14
CA LEU A 68 -4.88 10.60 -7.71
C LEU A 68 -4.90 12.11 -7.43
N GLN A 69 -4.10 12.89 -8.17
CA GLN A 69 -4.09 14.35 -8.03
C GLN A 69 -5.48 14.96 -8.27
N SER A 70 -6.21 14.46 -9.28
CA SER A 70 -7.56 14.93 -9.61
C SER A 70 -8.55 14.72 -8.46
N VAL A 71 -8.59 13.52 -7.87
CA VAL A 71 -9.50 13.23 -6.76
C VAL A 71 -9.07 13.96 -5.48
N PHE A 72 -7.76 14.10 -5.24
CA PHE A 72 -7.23 14.86 -4.09
C PHE A 72 -7.60 16.34 -4.15
N GLN A 73 -7.38 16.99 -5.30
CA GLN A 73 -7.73 18.41 -5.51
C GLN A 73 -9.23 18.71 -5.31
N ARG A 74 -10.06 17.68 -5.46
CA ARG A 74 -11.51 17.73 -5.26
C ARG A 74 -11.95 17.35 -3.84
N GLY A 75 -11.01 17.09 -2.94
CA GLY A 75 -11.26 16.90 -1.52
C GLY A 75 -11.24 15.46 -1.04
N ALA A 76 -10.88 14.48 -1.88
CA ALA A 76 -10.61 13.13 -1.38
C ALA A 76 -9.43 13.14 -0.42
N ARG A 77 -9.53 12.38 0.66
CA ARG A 77 -8.46 12.20 1.65
C ARG A 77 -7.76 10.88 1.38
N MET A 78 -6.44 10.88 1.46
CA MET A 78 -5.63 9.70 1.15
C MET A 78 -4.76 9.31 2.34
N SER A 79 -4.60 8.00 2.54
CA SER A 79 -3.73 7.44 3.56
C SER A 79 -3.01 6.20 3.04
N VAL A 80 -1.84 5.92 3.61
CA VAL A 80 -1.06 4.71 3.36
C VAL A 80 -1.13 3.79 4.57
N ILE A 81 -1.38 2.50 4.36
CA ILE A 81 -1.35 1.46 5.38
C ILE A 81 -0.40 0.34 4.93
N THR A 82 0.79 0.30 5.53
CA THR A 82 1.74 -0.80 5.30
C THR A 82 1.56 -1.93 6.31
N ALA A 83 1.85 -3.16 5.88
CA ALA A 83 1.92 -4.33 6.74
C ALA A 83 3.19 -4.38 7.61
N ARG A 84 4.16 -3.48 7.39
CA ARG A 84 5.41 -3.43 8.18
C ARG A 84 5.14 -3.20 9.67
N SER A 85 6.09 -3.60 10.51
CA SER A 85 5.96 -3.54 11.97
C SER A 85 5.61 -2.13 12.48
N PRO A 86 4.73 -2.00 13.49
CA PRO A 86 4.27 -0.71 14.02
C PRO A 86 5.35 -0.04 14.87
N LYS A 87 6.36 0.53 14.21
CA LYS A 87 7.50 1.23 14.83
C LYS A 87 7.65 2.62 14.22
N SER A 88 8.05 3.61 15.01
CA SER A 88 8.27 4.98 14.51
C SER A 88 9.25 5.03 13.33
N ALA A 89 10.34 4.26 13.41
CA ALA A 89 11.34 4.18 12.34
C ALA A 89 10.76 3.74 10.98
N VAL A 90 9.69 2.92 10.97
CA VAL A 90 9.01 2.51 9.73
C VAL A 90 8.26 3.69 9.12
N ILE A 91 7.57 4.49 9.95
CA ILE A 91 6.88 5.70 9.50
C ILE A 91 7.89 6.73 8.98
N ASP A 92 9.00 6.92 9.69
CA ASP A 92 10.05 7.87 9.28
C ASP A 92 10.70 7.43 7.95
N GLN A 93 10.87 6.12 7.73
CA GLN A 93 11.30 5.59 6.45
C GLN A 93 10.28 5.81 5.33
N LEU A 94 8.98 5.61 5.60
CA LEU A 94 7.93 5.92 4.61
C LEU A 94 7.92 7.41 4.25
N LYS A 95 8.02 8.30 5.24
CA LYS A 95 8.17 9.75 5.02
C LYS A 95 9.38 10.05 4.14
N ALA A 96 10.54 9.47 4.47
CA ALA A 96 11.76 9.67 3.69
C ALA A 96 11.63 9.14 2.24
N SER A 97 10.97 8.00 2.05
CA SER A 97 10.70 7.44 0.71
C SER A 97 9.81 8.37 -0.10
N LEU A 98 8.68 8.82 0.48
CA LEU A 98 7.78 9.78 -0.16
C LEU A 98 8.46 11.12 -0.43
N GLN A 99 9.33 11.62 0.44
CA GLN A 99 10.01 12.90 0.24
C GLN A 99 11.11 12.84 -0.84
N LYS A 100 11.69 11.66 -1.08
CA LYS A 100 12.84 11.50 -1.99
C LYS A 100 12.46 10.69 -3.23
N ALA A 101 12.38 9.37 -3.09
CA ALA A 101 12.20 8.44 -4.21
C ALA A 101 10.83 8.63 -4.89
N GLN A 102 9.82 9.01 -4.11
CA GLN A 102 8.42 9.12 -4.54
C GLN A 102 7.84 10.53 -4.29
N SER A 103 8.65 11.57 -4.54
CA SER A 103 8.33 12.98 -4.24
C SER A 103 7.01 13.48 -4.82
N GLU A 104 6.55 12.89 -5.92
CA GLU A 104 5.28 13.21 -6.58
C GLU A 104 4.06 12.78 -5.79
N LEU A 105 4.19 11.73 -4.96
CA LEU A 105 3.13 11.24 -4.09
C LEU A 105 3.06 12.02 -2.77
N TRP A 106 4.17 12.61 -2.31
CA TRP A 106 4.24 13.30 -1.01
C TRP A 106 3.11 14.33 -0.76
N PRO A 107 2.75 15.21 -1.72
CA PRO A 107 1.68 16.19 -1.50
C PRO A 107 0.30 15.58 -1.26
N LEU A 108 0.09 14.32 -1.67
CA LEU A 108 -1.19 13.62 -1.56
C LEU A 108 -1.38 12.98 -0.17
N PHE A 109 -0.29 12.76 0.57
CA PHE A 109 -0.29 12.08 1.85
C PHE A 109 0.26 13.01 2.95
N PRO A 110 -0.58 13.91 3.51
CA PRO A 110 -0.14 14.84 4.54
C PRO A 110 0.42 14.06 5.75
N ALA A 111 1.71 14.26 6.03
CA ALA A 111 2.47 13.49 7.03
C ALA A 111 3.30 14.38 7.97
N GLU A 112 2.91 15.65 8.11
CA GLU A 112 3.60 16.66 8.93
C GLU A 112 3.42 16.43 10.43
N GLU A 113 2.44 15.63 10.83
CA GLU A 113 2.22 15.30 12.23
C GLU A 113 3.37 14.45 12.80
N PRO A 114 3.68 14.61 14.10
CA PRO A 114 4.61 13.77 14.81
C PRO A 114 4.26 12.29 14.67
N THR A 115 5.29 11.47 14.58
CA THR A 115 5.14 10.01 14.56
C THR A 115 4.76 9.53 15.96
N VAL A 116 3.66 8.80 16.08
CA VAL A 116 3.16 8.20 17.33
C VAL A 116 3.09 6.69 17.21
N VAL A 117 3.28 5.98 18.32
CA VAL A 117 3.00 4.55 18.45
C VAL A 117 1.97 4.40 19.56
N GLU A 118 0.83 3.83 19.23
CA GLU A 118 -0.34 3.77 20.11
C GLU A 118 -1.03 2.40 19.99
N ASP A 119 -1.75 2.02 21.04
CA ASP A 119 -2.57 0.81 21.02
C ASP A 119 -4.01 1.21 20.66
N PHE A 120 -4.51 0.67 19.55
CA PHE A 120 -5.89 0.82 19.11
C PHE A 120 -6.60 -0.52 19.27
N HIS A 121 -7.51 -0.60 20.25
CA HIS A 121 -8.24 -1.84 20.58
C HIS A 121 -7.32 -3.07 20.76
N GLU A 122 -6.23 -2.91 21.52
CA GLU A 122 -5.21 -3.95 21.79
C GLU A 122 -4.29 -4.27 20.60
N VAL A 123 -4.46 -3.58 19.47
CA VAL A 123 -3.55 -3.66 18.32
C VAL A 123 -2.59 -2.46 18.34
N LYS A 124 -1.29 -2.74 18.38
CA LYS A 124 -0.27 -1.70 18.27
C LYS A 124 -0.20 -1.17 16.85
N LEU A 125 -0.32 0.16 16.70
CA LEU A 125 -0.18 0.88 15.44
C LEU A 125 0.92 1.93 15.57
N ALA A 126 1.66 2.17 14.49
CA ALA A 126 2.46 3.38 14.35
C ALA A 126 1.85 4.28 13.27
N ARG A 127 1.84 5.59 13.51
CA ARG A 127 1.21 6.57 12.63
C ARG A 127 2.02 7.86 12.55
N GLY A 128 2.06 8.49 11.38
CA GLY A 128 2.55 9.86 11.21
C GLY A 128 1.74 10.59 10.14
N GLY A 129 0.80 11.43 10.56
CA GLY A 129 -0.22 12.01 9.69
C GLY A 129 -1.11 10.94 9.07
N SER A 130 -1.11 10.85 7.74
CA SER A 130 -1.86 9.89 6.90
C SER A 130 -1.11 8.57 6.63
N LEU A 131 0.04 8.34 7.27
CA LEU A 131 0.83 7.12 7.09
C LEU A 131 0.68 6.20 8.30
N TYR A 132 0.43 4.91 8.05
CA TYR A 132 0.21 3.88 9.06
C TYR A 132 1.10 2.67 8.82
N ALA A 133 1.65 2.11 9.91
CA ALA A 133 2.29 0.81 9.94
C ALA A 133 1.58 -0.07 10.98
N SER A 134 1.12 -1.24 10.53
CA SER A 134 0.11 -2.04 11.27
C SER A 134 0.56 -3.44 11.65
N GLY A 135 1.72 -3.92 11.18
CA GLY A 135 2.15 -5.29 11.46
C GLY A 135 1.15 -6.34 10.96
N TYR A 136 0.72 -6.22 9.70
CA TYR A 136 -0.34 -7.02 9.06
C TYR A 136 -1.78 -6.82 9.57
N GLN A 137 -2.00 -5.99 10.60
CA GLN A 137 -3.35 -5.69 11.12
C GLN A 137 -3.98 -4.50 10.37
N LYS A 138 -4.12 -4.61 9.04
CA LYS A 138 -4.54 -3.47 8.20
C LYS A 138 -5.96 -3.02 8.49
N GLU A 139 -6.86 -3.94 8.84
CA GLU A 139 -8.22 -3.64 9.27
C GLU A 139 -8.26 -2.73 10.52
N ALA A 140 -7.35 -2.91 11.48
CA ALA A 140 -7.24 -2.06 12.67
C ALA A 140 -6.79 -0.63 12.29
N ALA A 141 -5.78 -0.52 11.43
CA ALA A 141 -5.29 0.77 10.94
C ALA A 141 -6.34 1.51 10.11
N LEU A 142 -7.08 0.78 9.26
CA LEU A 142 -8.16 1.32 8.45
C LEU A 142 -9.31 1.85 9.34
N ALA A 143 -9.77 1.06 10.31
CA ALA A 143 -10.80 1.51 11.26
C ALA A 143 -10.35 2.74 12.04
N HIS A 144 -9.11 2.74 12.54
CA HIS A 144 -8.55 3.88 13.26
C HIS A 144 -8.53 5.15 12.39
N GLY A 145 -8.10 5.05 11.13
CA GLY A 145 -8.12 6.16 10.17
C GLY A 145 -9.53 6.67 9.89
N ILE A 146 -10.49 5.77 9.66
CA ILE A 146 -11.89 6.13 9.43
C ILE A 146 -12.48 6.86 10.63
N ILE A 147 -12.33 6.32 11.85
CA ILE A 147 -12.88 6.90 13.08
C ILE A 147 -12.32 8.30 13.30
N ARG A 148 -10.99 8.44 13.17
CA ARG A 148 -10.31 9.73 13.34
C ARG A 148 -10.85 10.76 12.37
N HIS A 149 -10.92 10.45 11.08
CA HIS A 149 -11.41 11.40 10.09
C HIS A 149 -12.91 11.67 10.18
N ALA A 150 -13.71 10.66 10.50
CA ALA A 150 -15.15 10.81 10.67
C ALA A 150 -15.48 11.74 11.83
N SER A 151 -14.66 11.76 12.89
CA SER A 151 -14.82 12.69 14.01
C SER A 151 -14.66 14.17 13.61
N GLU A 152 -13.96 14.44 12.51
CA GLU A 152 -13.74 15.79 11.96
C GLU A 152 -14.85 16.20 10.98
N LEU A 153 -15.67 15.24 10.53
CA LEU A 153 -16.74 15.51 9.57
C LEU A 153 -17.92 16.20 10.27
N LYS A 154 -18.28 17.38 9.75
CA LYS A 154 -19.52 18.07 10.12
C LYS A 154 -20.77 17.44 9.47
N SER A 155 -20.57 16.66 8.40
CA SER A 155 -21.65 16.03 7.65
C SER A 155 -22.11 14.73 8.33
N THR A 156 -23.42 14.50 8.31
CA THR A 156 -24.07 13.24 8.71
C THR A 156 -24.26 12.26 7.54
N GLY A 157 -23.82 12.62 6.33
CA GLY A 157 -23.96 11.80 5.13
C GLY A 157 -23.08 10.54 5.12
N PRO A 158 -23.15 9.75 4.02
CA PRO A 158 -22.34 8.54 3.86
C PRO A 158 -20.83 8.84 3.89
N ILE A 159 -20.09 7.91 4.48
CA ILE A 159 -18.63 7.90 4.52
C ILE A 159 -18.17 6.87 3.51
N ARG A 160 -17.59 7.32 2.39
CA ARG A 160 -17.12 6.43 1.32
C ARG A 160 -15.66 6.12 1.54
N VAL A 161 -15.34 4.84 1.65
CA VAL A 161 -13.97 4.36 1.84
C VAL A 161 -13.64 3.42 0.71
N VAL A 162 -12.48 3.62 0.10
CA VAL A 162 -11.89 2.64 -0.82
C VAL A 162 -10.54 2.20 -0.29
N PHE A 163 -10.34 0.89 -0.17
CA PHE A 163 -9.06 0.31 0.21
C PHE A 163 -8.44 -0.41 -0.99
N PHE A 164 -7.14 -0.22 -1.23
CA PHE A 164 -6.39 -0.83 -2.32
C PHE A 164 -5.18 -1.59 -1.78
N ASP A 165 -4.97 -2.80 -2.28
CA ASP A 165 -3.82 -3.66 -1.95
C ASP A 165 -3.57 -4.66 -3.09
N ASP A 166 -2.33 -5.09 -3.28
CA ASP A 166 -1.96 -6.14 -4.24
C ASP A 166 -2.06 -7.53 -3.63
N VAL A 167 -2.17 -7.64 -2.30
CA VAL A 167 -2.29 -8.90 -1.58
C VAL A 167 -3.77 -9.22 -1.29
N VAL A 168 -4.29 -10.28 -1.91
CA VAL A 168 -5.72 -10.64 -1.83
C VAL A 168 -6.17 -10.95 -0.40
N SER A 169 -5.29 -11.52 0.42
CA SER A 169 -5.60 -11.84 1.82
C SER A 169 -5.82 -10.61 2.69
N ASN A 170 -5.06 -9.53 2.47
CA ASN A 170 -5.26 -8.24 3.16
C ASN A 170 -6.63 -7.64 2.78
N CYS A 171 -6.96 -7.63 1.49
CA CYS A 171 -8.26 -7.17 1.00
C CYS A 171 -9.40 -7.99 1.59
N HIS A 172 -9.27 -9.31 1.60
CA HIS A 172 -10.27 -10.21 2.18
C HIS A 172 -10.43 -9.97 3.69
N SER A 173 -9.33 -9.85 4.45
CA SER A 173 -9.37 -9.54 5.90
C SER A 173 -10.11 -8.24 6.17
N ILE A 174 -9.85 -7.18 5.40
CA ILE A 174 -10.58 -5.91 5.55
C ILE A 174 -12.07 -6.09 5.24
N SER A 175 -12.40 -6.82 4.17
CA SER A 175 -13.80 -7.06 3.78
C SER A 175 -14.59 -7.81 4.86
N THR A 176 -13.96 -8.74 5.58
CA THR A 176 -14.63 -9.58 6.58
C THR A 176 -14.52 -9.04 8.00
N ASN A 177 -13.38 -8.45 8.39
CA ASN A 177 -13.04 -8.20 9.79
C ASN A 177 -13.08 -6.73 10.19
N LEU A 178 -13.16 -5.77 9.24
CA LEU A 178 -13.11 -4.34 9.58
C LEU A 178 -14.16 -3.93 10.65
N HIS A 179 -15.35 -4.51 10.58
CA HIS A 179 -16.45 -4.20 11.50
C HIS A 179 -16.14 -4.53 12.97
N THR A 180 -15.21 -5.45 13.26
CA THR A 180 -14.87 -5.85 14.64
C THR A 180 -14.11 -4.76 15.41
N TYR A 181 -13.62 -3.73 14.70
CA TYR A 181 -12.87 -2.61 15.25
C TYR A 181 -13.74 -1.36 15.50
N PHE A 182 -15.07 -1.48 15.40
CA PHE A 182 -16.01 -0.43 15.77
C PHE A 182 -16.79 -0.90 17.01
N LYS A 183 -16.19 -0.72 18.19
CA LYS A 183 -16.63 -1.35 19.45
C LYS A 183 -17.67 -0.52 20.18
N ASP A 184 -17.49 0.80 20.25
CA ASP A 184 -18.35 1.68 21.04
C ASP A 184 -19.55 2.24 20.26
N ALA A 185 -20.47 2.93 20.95
CA ALA A 185 -21.69 3.45 20.34
C ALA A 185 -21.45 4.53 19.27
N LYS A 186 -20.41 5.37 19.43
CA LYS A 186 -20.07 6.40 18.45
C LYS A 186 -19.40 5.79 17.23
N GLU A 187 -18.51 4.83 17.44
CA GLU A 187 -17.86 4.06 16.38
C GLU A 187 -18.89 3.29 15.56
N LYS A 188 -19.87 2.65 16.20
CA LYS A 188 -20.96 1.96 15.49
C LYS A 188 -21.80 2.91 14.61
N GLN A 189 -22.07 4.13 15.06
CA GLN A 189 -22.73 5.13 14.22
C GLN A 189 -21.90 5.52 12.98
N ILE A 190 -20.57 5.49 13.09
CA ILE A 190 -19.67 5.69 11.95
C ILE A 190 -19.77 4.49 11.00
N LEU A 191 -19.74 3.27 11.54
CA LEU A 191 -19.87 2.03 10.77
C LEU A 191 -21.20 1.96 10.00
N ASP A 192 -22.31 2.38 10.60
CA ASP A 192 -23.64 2.40 9.96
C ASP A 192 -23.70 3.31 8.72
N ARG A 193 -22.79 4.30 8.65
CA ARG A 193 -22.68 5.25 7.54
C ARG A 193 -21.60 4.85 6.52
N LEU A 194 -20.90 3.74 6.76
CA LEU A 194 -19.74 3.31 5.98
C LEU A 194 -20.16 2.58 4.70
N GLU A 195 -19.73 3.14 3.57
CA GLU A 195 -19.73 2.50 2.26
C GLU A 195 -18.30 2.10 1.92
N LEU A 196 -17.99 0.82 2.08
CA LEU A 196 -16.65 0.28 1.85
C LEU A 196 -16.57 -0.36 0.47
N THR A 197 -15.58 0.06 -0.32
CA THR A 197 -15.11 -0.66 -1.50
C THR A 197 -13.71 -1.19 -1.23
N VAL A 198 -13.48 -2.47 -1.46
CA VAL A 198 -12.17 -3.11 -1.31
C VAL A 198 -11.72 -3.55 -2.69
N CYS A 199 -10.58 -3.02 -3.12
CA CYS A 199 -10.00 -3.25 -4.43
C CYS A 199 -8.74 -4.09 -4.29
N TRP A 200 -8.78 -5.34 -4.73
CA TRP A 200 -7.58 -6.15 -4.90
C TRP A 200 -6.98 -5.88 -6.27
N TRP A 201 -5.71 -5.46 -6.30
CA TRP A 201 -4.99 -5.21 -7.53
C TRP A 201 -4.22 -6.46 -7.97
N ASP A 202 -4.91 -7.29 -8.74
CA ASP A 202 -4.38 -8.55 -9.26
C ASP A 202 -3.18 -8.29 -10.18
N PRO A 203 -1.97 -8.73 -9.79
CA PRO A 203 -0.76 -8.50 -10.57
C PRO A 203 -0.64 -9.43 -11.77
N PHE A 204 -1.49 -10.46 -11.90
CA PHE A 204 -1.31 -11.53 -12.89
C PHE A 204 -1.11 -11.01 -14.31
N LEU A 205 -1.98 -10.13 -14.80
CA LEU A 205 -1.87 -9.61 -16.17
C LEU A 205 -0.64 -8.70 -16.35
N GLU A 206 -0.23 -7.94 -15.32
CA GLU A 206 0.98 -7.12 -15.40
C GLU A 206 2.25 -7.96 -15.46
N GLU A 207 2.26 -9.10 -14.75
CA GLU A 207 3.39 -10.02 -14.70
C GLU A 207 3.49 -10.90 -15.94
N THR A 208 2.36 -11.22 -16.57
CA THR A 208 2.27 -12.23 -17.65
C THR A 208 1.96 -11.66 -19.03
N GLU A 209 1.34 -10.49 -19.13
CA GLU A 209 0.92 -9.85 -20.39
C GLU A 209 1.49 -8.43 -20.53
N VAL A 210 2.63 -8.30 -21.22
CA VAL A 210 3.02 -7.06 -21.91
C VAL A 210 3.72 -7.42 -23.23
N ASP A 211 3.00 -7.29 -24.35
CA ASP A 211 3.50 -7.16 -25.74
C ASP A 211 4.83 -7.88 -26.09
N GLY A 212 4.98 -9.15 -25.74
CA GLY A 212 6.19 -9.94 -26.02
C GLY A 212 7.48 -9.46 -25.34
N ASN A 213 7.44 -8.36 -24.60
CA ASN A 213 8.55 -7.79 -23.84
C ASN A 213 8.17 -7.82 -22.36
N ARG A 214 8.55 -8.94 -21.72
CA ARG A 214 8.49 -9.11 -20.27
C ARG A 214 9.12 -7.90 -19.59
N LYS A 215 8.30 -7.08 -18.96
CA LYS A 215 8.75 -6.26 -17.85
C LYS A 215 7.87 -6.68 -16.68
N PRO A 216 8.31 -7.65 -15.87
CA PRO A 216 7.71 -7.83 -14.56
C PRO A 216 7.85 -6.49 -13.84
N SER A 217 6.77 -5.71 -13.77
CA SER A 217 6.70 -4.51 -12.92
C SER A 217 6.77 -4.90 -11.43
N MET A 218 6.52 -6.18 -11.17
CA MET A 218 6.42 -6.84 -9.89
C MET A 218 7.36 -8.04 -9.94
N ILE A 219 8.22 -8.22 -8.93
CA ILE A 219 9.18 -9.32 -8.85
C ILE A 219 8.46 -10.62 -9.19
N ALA A 220 8.97 -11.39 -10.16
CA ALA A 220 8.34 -12.65 -10.57
C ALA A 220 8.11 -13.53 -9.35
N VAL A 221 6.84 -13.70 -8.99
CA VAL A 221 6.45 -14.37 -7.76
C VAL A 221 6.54 -15.89 -8.00
N HIS A 222 7.24 -16.59 -7.12
CA HIS A 222 7.29 -18.05 -7.15
C HIS A 222 5.89 -18.63 -6.93
N SER A 223 5.55 -19.78 -7.50
CA SER A 223 4.23 -20.38 -7.26
C SER A 223 3.95 -20.65 -5.78
N GLU A 224 4.99 -20.76 -4.95
CA GLU A 224 4.93 -20.87 -3.47
C GLU A 224 4.81 -19.51 -2.74
N ASP A 225 5.21 -18.39 -3.37
CA ASP A 225 5.11 -17.03 -2.81
C ASP A 225 3.91 -16.24 -3.36
N THR A 226 3.26 -16.76 -4.41
CA THR A 226 2.04 -16.15 -4.93
C THR A 226 0.90 -16.32 -3.94
N ASP A 227 -0.08 -15.41 -4.01
CA ASP A 227 -1.39 -15.56 -3.36
C ASP A 227 -2.17 -16.83 -3.78
N PHE A 228 -1.56 -17.74 -4.53
CA PHE A 228 -2.13 -19.04 -4.91
C PHE A 228 -1.52 -20.22 -4.13
N SER A 229 -0.46 -20.01 -3.34
CA SER A 229 0.23 -21.08 -2.61
C SER A 229 -0.49 -21.53 -1.33
N TYR A 230 -1.41 -20.73 -0.80
CA TYR A 230 -2.23 -21.09 0.37
C TYR A 230 -3.63 -21.54 -0.08
N HIS A 231 -3.74 -22.83 -0.42
CA HIS A 231 -4.79 -23.34 -1.31
C HIS A 231 -6.25 -23.15 -0.87
N ASP A 232 -6.58 -23.20 0.43
CA ASP A 232 -7.99 -23.14 0.88
C ASP A 232 -8.42 -21.73 1.28
N TYR A 233 -7.64 -21.07 2.14
CA TYR A 233 -7.95 -19.71 2.61
C TYR A 233 -7.95 -18.69 1.46
N LEU A 234 -6.99 -18.80 0.53
CA LEU A 234 -6.92 -17.89 -0.61
C LEU A 234 -7.97 -18.23 -1.68
N SER A 235 -8.45 -19.48 -1.76
CA SER A 235 -9.58 -19.83 -2.66
C SER A 235 -10.84 -19.04 -2.30
N GLU A 236 -11.20 -18.97 -1.02
CA GLU A 236 -12.36 -18.18 -0.59
C GLU A 236 -12.14 -16.69 -0.79
N ALA A 237 -10.93 -16.18 -0.49
CA ALA A 237 -10.59 -14.78 -0.76
C ALA A 237 -10.74 -14.44 -2.26
N LEU A 238 -10.20 -15.27 -3.15
CA LEU A 238 -10.26 -15.09 -4.60
C LEU A 238 -11.69 -15.09 -5.14
N LYS A 239 -12.58 -15.94 -4.60
CA LYS A 239 -14.01 -15.97 -4.96
C LYS A 239 -14.71 -14.66 -4.64
N VAL A 240 -14.37 -14.01 -3.52
CA VAL A 240 -14.92 -12.68 -3.14
C VAL A 240 -14.58 -11.63 -4.21
N PHE A 241 -13.47 -11.79 -4.92
CA PHE A 241 -13.03 -10.93 -6.02
C PHE A 241 -13.41 -11.47 -7.42
N GLY A 242 -14.33 -12.44 -7.48
CA GLY A 242 -14.88 -12.95 -8.74
C GLY A 242 -13.97 -13.92 -9.51
N VAL A 243 -12.89 -14.41 -8.91
CA VAL A 243 -12.02 -15.41 -9.54
C VAL A 243 -12.65 -16.79 -9.43
N THR A 244 -12.91 -17.41 -10.57
CA THR A 244 -13.46 -18.77 -10.65
C THR A 244 -12.40 -19.84 -10.40
N GLU A 245 -12.81 -21.07 -10.08
CA GLU A 245 -11.87 -22.18 -9.91
C GLU A 245 -11.13 -22.50 -11.22
N GLU A 246 -11.83 -22.41 -12.36
CA GLU A 246 -11.26 -22.59 -13.69
C GLU A 246 -10.20 -21.53 -14.00
N GLU A 247 -10.49 -20.26 -13.72
CA GLU A 247 -9.54 -19.17 -13.90
C GLU A 247 -8.32 -19.34 -13.00
N ARG A 248 -8.53 -19.68 -11.73
CA ARG A 248 -7.44 -19.97 -10.79
C ARG A 248 -6.51 -21.06 -11.31
N LYS A 249 -7.07 -22.19 -11.77
CA LYS A 249 -6.29 -23.29 -12.35
C LYS A 249 -5.48 -22.85 -13.58
N LYS A 250 -6.05 -21.97 -14.42
CA LYS A 250 -5.35 -21.38 -15.56
C LYS A 250 -4.16 -20.52 -15.12
N ILE A 251 -4.38 -19.61 -14.16
CA ILE A 251 -3.34 -18.74 -13.59
C ILE A 251 -2.21 -19.56 -12.98
N GLU A 252 -2.53 -20.54 -12.15
CA GLU A 252 -1.54 -21.47 -11.56
C GLU A 252 -0.73 -22.20 -12.62
N GLY A 253 -1.39 -22.64 -13.70
CA GLY A 253 -0.73 -23.31 -14.82
C GLY A 253 0.32 -22.43 -15.51
N VAL A 254 0.05 -21.13 -15.65
CA VAL A 254 0.99 -20.16 -16.23
C VAL A 254 2.21 -19.99 -15.32
N TYR A 255 2.01 -19.73 -14.02
CA TYR A 255 3.12 -19.58 -13.08
C TYR A 255 3.98 -20.85 -12.97
N LYS A 256 3.36 -22.05 -12.92
CA LYS A 256 4.07 -23.33 -12.89
C LYS A 256 4.89 -23.56 -14.17
N ALA A 257 4.37 -23.16 -15.33
CA ALA A 257 5.10 -23.26 -16.59
C ALA A 257 6.31 -22.31 -16.64
N GLU A 258 6.16 -21.08 -16.15
CA GLU A 258 7.24 -20.10 -16.04
C GLU A 258 8.34 -20.55 -15.07
N GLU A 259 7.96 -21.06 -13.88
CA GLU A 259 8.90 -21.61 -12.90
C GLU A 259 9.70 -22.77 -13.48
N LYS A 260 9.04 -23.66 -14.23
CA LYS A 260 9.71 -24.78 -14.93
C LYS A 260 10.70 -24.30 -15.99
N LYS A 261 10.37 -23.22 -16.71
CA LYS A 261 11.18 -22.70 -17.83
C LYS A 261 12.44 -21.98 -17.35
N TYR A 262 12.34 -21.18 -16.29
CA TYR A 262 13.45 -20.34 -15.82
C TYR A 262 14.16 -20.90 -14.59
N GLY A 263 13.56 -21.88 -13.91
CA GLY A 263 14.02 -22.35 -12.62
C GLY A 263 13.77 -21.30 -11.53
N ARG A 264 13.57 -21.78 -10.30
CA ARG A 264 13.22 -20.92 -9.14
C ARG A 264 14.16 -19.73 -8.97
N LYS A 265 15.48 -19.92 -9.05
CA LYS A 265 16.48 -18.84 -8.81
C LYS A 265 16.69 -17.88 -10.00
N ALA A 266 16.37 -18.27 -11.23
CA ALA A 266 16.52 -17.38 -12.38
C ALA A 266 15.27 -16.53 -12.62
N ALA A 267 14.08 -17.04 -12.25
CA ALA A 267 12.84 -16.27 -12.29
C ALA A 267 12.93 -14.99 -11.44
N SER A 268 13.57 -15.05 -10.26
CA SER A 268 13.80 -13.90 -9.39
C SER A 268 14.93 -12.96 -9.85
N THR A 269 15.81 -13.38 -10.76
CA THR A 269 16.96 -12.58 -11.27
C THR A 269 16.80 -12.09 -12.71
N LEU A 270 15.68 -12.40 -13.40
CA LEU A 270 15.30 -11.79 -14.68
C LEU A 270 14.80 -10.34 -14.54
N VAL A 271 14.56 -9.91 -13.31
CA VAL A 271 14.51 -8.49 -12.94
C VAL A 271 15.96 -8.00 -12.95
N GLU A 272 16.27 -6.91 -13.66
CA GLU A 272 17.58 -6.23 -13.53
C GLU A 272 17.91 -6.18 -12.03
N LYS A 273 18.93 -6.93 -11.60
CA LYS A 273 19.32 -6.94 -10.20
C LYS A 273 19.49 -5.47 -9.80
N PRO A 274 18.83 -5.00 -8.73
CA PRO A 274 19.19 -3.73 -8.15
C PRO A 274 20.70 -3.74 -7.94
N PRO A 275 21.43 -2.66 -8.27
CA PRO A 275 22.84 -2.59 -7.91
C PRO A 275 22.95 -2.88 -6.43
N GLU A 276 23.78 -3.87 -6.07
CA GLU A 276 23.87 -4.41 -4.70
C GLU A 276 23.84 -3.28 -3.67
N ALA A 277 22.75 -3.24 -2.89
CA ALA A 277 22.65 -2.32 -1.77
C ALA A 277 23.86 -2.59 -0.87
N LYS A 278 24.69 -1.56 -0.67
CA LYS A 278 25.80 -1.65 0.28
C LYS A 278 25.22 -2.06 1.64
N PRO A 279 25.83 -3.03 2.35
CA PRO A 279 25.30 -3.53 3.61
C PRO A 279 25.03 -2.38 4.59
N MET A 280 23.88 -2.47 5.28
CA MET A 280 23.34 -1.49 6.24
C MET A 280 24.33 -1.05 7.35
N THR A 281 25.44 -1.76 7.53
CA THR A 281 26.53 -1.40 8.44
C THR A 281 27.13 -0.01 8.15
N ASP A 282 27.05 0.49 6.92
CA ASP A 282 27.58 1.82 6.56
C ASP A 282 26.66 2.98 7.00
N ILE A 283 25.36 2.75 7.20
CA ILE A 283 24.41 3.79 7.60
C ILE A 283 24.45 3.95 9.14
N GLU A 284 24.49 2.86 9.88
CA GLU A 284 24.65 2.90 11.35
C GLU A 284 25.98 3.54 11.77
N ASN A 285 27.06 3.31 11.01
CA ASN A 285 28.37 3.95 11.23
C ASN A 285 28.41 5.44 10.84
N LYS A 286 27.57 5.88 9.89
CA LYS A 286 27.48 7.31 9.53
C LYS A 286 26.69 8.13 10.54
N PHE A 287 25.63 7.56 11.13
CA PHE A 287 24.83 8.25 12.16
C PHE A 287 25.51 8.29 13.54
N SER A 288 26.30 7.27 13.89
CA SER A 288 27.10 7.27 15.12
C SER A 288 28.25 8.31 15.08
N ASN A 289 28.84 8.56 13.90
CA ASN A 289 29.85 9.62 13.73
C ASN A 289 29.27 11.05 13.73
N LEU A 290 28.01 11.24 13.33
CA LEU A 290 27.31 12.53 13.43
C LEU A 290 27.00 12.89 14.89
N GLY A 291 26.65 11.91 15.73
CA GLY A 291 26.48 12.11 17.18
C GLY A 291 27.76 12.57 17.90
N ALA A 292 28.94 12.11 17.43
CA ALA A 292 30.23 12.51 17.97
C ALA A 292 30.64 13.95 17.61
N LEU A 293 30.15 14.50 16.48
CA LEU A 293 30.44 15.87 16.03
C LEU A 293 29.61 16.95 16.75
N PHE A 294 28.48 16.59 17.37
CA PHE A 294 27.62 17.52 18.11
C PHE A 294 27.71 17.37 19.64
N GLY A 295 28.57 16.49 20.15
CA GLY A 295 28.93 16.39 21.57
C GLY A 295 29.80 17.55 22.05
N LYS A 296 29.27 18.77 22.05
CA LYS A 296 29.90 19.90 22.74
C LYS A 296 29.98 19.58 24.24
N LYS A 297 31.21 19.40 24.74
CA LYS A 297 31.49 19.46 26.19
C LYS A 297 30.86 20.75 26.76
N PRO A 298 30.10 20.69 27.85
CA PRO A 298 29.71 21.91 28.55
C PRO A 298 30.99 22.60 29.08
N PRO A 299 31.04 23.94 29.10
CA PRO A 299 32.19 24.65 29.63
C PRO A 299 32.37 24.33 31.12
N PRO A 300 33.61 24.35 31.63
CA PRO A 300 33.87 24.13 33.04
C PRO A 300 33.11 25.17 33.87
N ARG A 301 32.35 24.70 34.86
CA ARG A 301 31.89 25.55 35.95
C ARG A 301 33.13 25.89 36.79
N GLY A 302 33.29 27.18 37.12
CA GLY A 302 34.38 27.68 37.94
C GLY A 302 34.44 27.06 39.33
#